data_AF-K2BYZ7-F1
#
_entry.id   AF-K2BYZ7-F1
#
_cell.length_a   1.000
_cell.length_b   1.000
_cell.length_c   1.000
_cell.angle_alpha   90.00
_cell.angle_beta   90.00
_cell.angle_gamma   90.00
#
_symmetry.space_group_name_H-M   'P 1'
#
loop_
_entity.id
_entity.type
_entity.pdbx_description
1 polymer ?
#
loop_
_entity_poly.entity_id
_entity_poly.type
_entity_poly.pdbx_seq_one_letter_code
_entity_poly.pdbx_strand_id
1 'polypeptide(L)'
;MAPKKKLDKPTPKTEKVVTPQPSKKKSQATTMEELLAQTGYSLKGVKKGDTVEGTVSRVAHKEVTIDIGGKTEGVVIDRELETYKDTIMALKVGDKVTAVVIVPENDRGQSVLSLRKSIFEKQWTDLTNHQKNSEPIEVLL
;
A
#
# COMPACT_ATOMS: atom_id res chain seq x y z
N MET A 1 53.30 -19.48 -41.92
CA MET A 1 53.26 -20.87 -41.41
C MET A 1 52.38 -20.88 -40.15
N ALA A 2 51.08 -21.14 -40.29
CA ALA A 2 50.27 -21.66 -39.17
C ALA A 2 50.62 -23.14 -39.03
N PRO A 3 50.57 -23.78 -37.84
CA PRO A 3 49.28 -24.35 -37.41
C PRO A 3 49.09 -24.73 -35.91
N LYS A 4 47.82 -24.93 -35.52
CA LYS A 4 47.27 -25.96 -34.61
C LYS A 4 47.61 -25.88 -33.10
N LYS A 5 46.63 -25.69 -32.19
CA LYS A 5 45.50 -26.58 -31.80
C LYS A 5 45.96 -27.76 -30.92
N LYS A 6 45.45 -27.82 -29.67
CA LYS A 6 44.96 -28.99 -28.87
C LYS A 6 45.11 -28.65 -27.36
N LEU A 7 44.07 -28.63 -26.52
CA LEU A 7 43.11 -29.67 -26.09
C LEU A 7 43.72 -30.65 -25.06
N ASP A 8 42.98 -30.84 -23.96
CA ASP A 8 42.93 -31.96 -22.98
C ASP A 8 43.08 -31.44 -21.52
N LYS A 9 42.02 -31.23 -20.70
CA LYS A 9 41.00 -32.18 -20.16
C LYS A 9 41.63 -33.50 -19.70
N PRO A 10 41.30 -34.10 -18.53
CA PRO A 10 39.91 -34.22 -18.06
C PRO A 10 39.66 -34.18 -16.53
N THR A 11 38.49 -33.62 -16.20
CA THR A 11 37.57 -33.89 -15.07
C THR A 11 37.42 -35.39 -14.75
N PRO A 12 37.04 -35.84 -13.52
CA PRO A 12 35.66 -35.67 -12.98
C PRO A 12 35.58 -35.72 -11.42
N LYS A 13 34.51 -35.41 -10.69
CA LYS A 13 33.05 -35.54 -10.84
C LYS A 13 32.47 -34.33 -10.07
N THR A 14 31.61 -33.49 -10.62
CA THR A 14 30.29 -33.85 -11.16
C THR A 14 30.05 -33.15 -12.52
N GLU A 15 30.29 -33.90 -13.59
CA GLU A 15 29.77 -33.72 -14.96
C GLU A 15 28.55 -34.65 -15.09
N LYS A 16 27.50 -34.50 -15.94
CA LYS A 16 27.26 -33.83 -17.23
C LYS A 16 25.73 -33.91 -17.47
N VAL A 17 25.05 -32.86 -17.94
CA VAL A 17 24.54 -32.64 -19.33
C VAL A 17 23.68 -33.78 -19.91
N VAL A 18 22.40 -33.50 -20.26
CA VAL A 18 21.65 -33.93 -21.49
C VAL A 18 20.26 -33.22 -21.51
N THR A 19 20.02 -32.35 -22.52
CA THR A 19 18.70 -31.92 -23.09
C THR A 19 18.08 -33.07 -23.91
N PRO A 20 16.80 -33.14 -24.40
CA PRO A 20 15.67 -32.16 -24.45
C PRO A 20 14.19 -32.70 -24.34
N GLN A 21 13.22 -31.76 -24.19
CA GLN A 21 11.77 -31.76 -24.59
C GLN A 21 10.73 -32.65 -23.83
N PRO A 22 9.39 -32.42 -23.94
CA PRO A 22 8.56 -31.18 -24.05
C PRO A 22 7.26 -31.21 -23.15
N SER A 23 6.67 -30.06 -22.75
CA SER A 23 5.24 -29.82 -22.36
C SER A 23 5.13 -28.72 -21.27
N LYS A 24 4.31 -27.66 -21.27
CA LYS A 24 3.28 -27.06 -22.14
C LYS A 24 3.47 -25.53 -22.04
N LYS A 25 3.21 -24.82 -23.15
CA LYS A 25 3.37 -23.36 -23.36
C LYS A 25 2.87 -22.49 -22.19
N LYS A 26 3.70 -21.54 -21.73
CA LYS A 26 3.26 -20.23 -21.22
C LYS A 26 4.12 -19.18 -21.92
N SER A 27 3.48 -18.36 -22.75
CA SER A 27 4.09 -17.25 -23.47
C SER A 27 4.85 -16.37 -22.48
N GLN A 28 6.12 -16.09 -22.76
CA GLN A 28 6.78 -14.93 -22.18
C GLN A 28 6.06 -13.72 -22.76
N ALA A 29 5.49 -12.89 -21.89
CA ALA A 29 4.77 -11.69 -22.30
C ALA A 29 5.68 -10.83 -23.19
N THR A 30 5.36 -10.74 -24.48
CA THR A 30 6.17 -10.02 -25.47
C THR A 30 5.80 -8.53 -25.52
N THR A 31 4.70 -8.15 -24.88
CA THR A 31 4.11 -6.81 -24.95
C THR A 31 3.93 -6.20 -23.56
N MET A 32 4.09 -4.88 -23.46
CA MET A 32 3.88 -4.10 -22.24
C MET A 32 2.48 -4.35 -21.64
N GLU A 33 1.48 -4.58 -22.49
CA GLU A 33 0.09 -4.85 -22.12
C GLU A 33 -0.07 -6.19 -21.37
N GLU A 34 0.63 -7.24 -21.80
CA GLU A 34 0.58 -8.56 -21.18
C GLU A 34 1.33 -8.58 -19.82
N LEU A 35 2.37 -7.75 -19.65
CA LEU A 35 3.03 -7.53 -18.36
C LEU A 35 2.13 -6.77 -17.38
N LEU A 36 1.45 -5.71 -17.83
CA LEU A 36 0.48 -4.96 -17.01
C LEU A 36 -0.67 -5.86 -16.54
N ALA A 37 -1.20 -6.71 -17.43
CA ALA A 37 -2.25 -7.67 -17.08
C ALA A 37 -1.79 -8.69 -16.03
N GLN A 38 -0.52 -9.13 -16.07
CA GLN A 38 0.05 -10.04 -15.08
C GLN A 38 0.30 -9.40 -13.72
N THR A 39 0.58 -8.09 -13.67
CA THR A 39 0.74 -7.36 -12.40
C THR A 39 -0.58 -7.15 -11.66
N GLY A 40 -1.73 -7.32 -12.33
CA GLY A 40 -3.04 -7.08 -11.74
C GLY A 40 -3.27 -5.63 -11.31
N TYR A 41 -2.55 -4.68 -11.91
CA TYR A 41 -2.61 -3.26 -11.56
C TYR A 41 -3.96 -2.67 -12.00
N SER A 42 -4.96 -2.78 -11.13
CA SER A 42 -6.27 -2.20 -11.31
C SER A 42 -6.22 -0.74 -10.86
N LEU A 43 -6.35 0.19 -11.80
CA LEU A 43 -6.58 1.59 -11.50
C LEU A 43 -7.91 1.69 -10.76
N LYS A 44 -7.87 1.67 -9.42
CA LYS A 44 -9.05 1.92 -8.58
C LYS A 44 -9.49 3.36 -8.80
N GLY A 45 -10.46 3.54 -9.69
CA GLY A 45 -11.16 4.80 -9.87
C GLY A 45 -11.96 5.10 -8.61
N VAL A 46 -11.44 6.00 -7.78
CA VAL A 46 -12.05 6.34 -6.51
C VAL A 46 -13.27 7.23 -6.74
N LYS A 47 -14.44 6.83 -6.22
CA LYS A 47 -15.67 7.61 -6.31
C LYS A 47 -15.94 8.36 -5.01
N LYS A 48 -16.70 9.45 -5.09
CA LYS A 48 -17.23 10.11 -3.90
C LYS A 48 -18.05 9.12 -3.07
N GLY A 49 -17.78 9.07 -1.77
CA GLY A 49 -18.40 8.17 -0.80
C GLY A 49 -17.76 6.78 -0.72
N ASP A 50 -16.77 6.48 -1.56
CA ASP A 50 -16.08 5.20 -1.50
C ASP A 50 -15.20 5.10 -0.25
N THR A 51 -15.08 3.90 0.30
CA THR A 51 -14.22 3.62 1.45
C THR A 51 -12.92 3.02 0.95
N VAL A 52 -11.81 3.71 1.20
CA VAL A 52 -10.47 3.31 0.76
C VAL A 52 -9.60 3.02 1.96
N GLU A 53 -8.76 2.00 1.85
CA GLU A 53 -7.70 1.73 2.80
C GLU A 53 -6.42 2.38 2.28
N GLY A 54 -5.69 3.05 3.16
CA GLY A 54 -4.45 3.71 2.82
C GLY A 54 -3.45 3.70 3.96
N THR A 55 -2.20 3.99 3.62
CA THR A 55 -1.09 4.08 4.57
C THR A 55 -0.72 5.53 4.75
N VAL A 56 -0.56 5.98 5.99
CA VAL A 56 -0.15 7.36 6.28
C VAL A 56 1.27 7.59 5.77
N SER A 57 1.43 8.42 4.74
CA SER A 57 2.75 8.76 4.19
C SER A 57 3.37 9.93 4.96
N ARG A 58 2.55 10.88 5.44
CA ARG A 58 3.00 12.05 6.20
C ARG A 58 1.92 12.55 7.16
N VAL A 59 2.32 12.89 8.37
CA VAL A 59 1.47 13.56 9.38
C VAL A 59 2.01 14.96 9.61
N ALA A 60 1.19 15.99 9.37
CA ALA A 60 1.44 17.36 9.79
C ALA A 60 0.28 17.86 10.64
N HIS A 61 0.48 18.99 11.33
CA HIS A 61 -0.53 19.52 12.26
C HIS A 61 -1.80 20.02 11.53
N LYS A 62 -1.68 20.41 10.26
CA LYS A 62 -2.76 20.99 9.44
C LYS A 62 -3.23 20.09 8.29
N GLU A 63 -2.43 19.09 7.95
CA GLU A 63 -2.75 18.16 6.86
C GLU A 63 -2.13 16.80 7.14
N VAL A 64 -2.85 15.74 6.78
CA VAL A 64 -2.33 14.37 6.80
C VAL A 64 -2.42 13.82 5.39
N THR A 65 -1.31 13.29 4.88
CA THR A 65 -1.21 12.68 3.56
C THR A 65 -1.25 11.17 3.72
N ILE A 66 -2.12 10.53 2.94
CA ILE A 66 -2.38 9.09 2.97
C ILE A 66 -2.22 8.57 1.56
N ASP A 67 -1.37 7.57 1.40
CA ASP A 67 -1.27 6.80 0.17
C ASP A 67 -2.39 5.76 0.12
N ILE A 68 -3.31 5.91 -0.83
CA ILE A 68 -4.46 5.03 -1.05
C ILE A 68 -4.23 4.04 -2.18
N GLY A 69 -3.00 3.96 -2.73
CA GLY A 69 -2.67 3.08 -3.86
C GLY A 69 -3.44 3.40 -5.14
N GLY A 70 -3.99 4.62 -5.22
CA GLY A 70 -4.76 5.13 -6.35
C GLY A 70 -3.90 6.00 -7.28
N LYS A 71 -4.57 6.80 -8.10
CA LYS A 71 -3.91 7.73 -9.04
C LYS A 71 -3.18 8.88 -8.31
N THR A 72 -3.69 9.30 -7.16
CA THR A 72 -3.11 10.38 -6.36
C THR A 72 -3.16 10.03 -4.87
N GLU A 73 -2.29 10.67 -4.09
CA GLU A 73 -2.38 10.67 -2.64
C GLU A 73 -3.65 11.38 -2.15
N GLY A 74 -4.19 10.88 -1.04
CA GLY A 74 -5.30 11.48 -0.34
C GLY A 74 -4.82 12.47 0.72
N VAL A 75 -5.50 13.60 0.85
CA VAL A 75 -5.26 14.60 1.88
C VAL A 75 -6.46 14.69 2.83
N VAL A 76 -6.16 14.75 4.13
CA VAL A 76 -7.12 15.03 5.20
C VAL A 76 -6.81 16.42 5.73
N ILE A 77 -7.82 17.29 5.73
CA ILE A 77 -7.69 18.72 6.04
C ILE A 77 -7.95 19.00 7.52
N ASP A 78 -7.30 20.04 8.04
CA ASP A 78 -7.35 20.58 9.41
C ASP A 78 -8.72 20.54 10.12
N ARG A 79 -9.82 20.79 9.40
CA ARG A 79 -11.17 20.80 9.99
C ARG A 79 -11.59 19.46 10.61
N GLU A 80 -11.10 18.35 10.06
CA GLU A 80 -11.28 17.02 10.66
C GLU A 80 -10.22 16.76 11.75
N LEU A 81 -9.08 17.45 11.69
CA LEU A 81 -7.99 17.33 12.67
C LEU A 81 -8.32 18.00 14.00
N GLU A 82 -8.96 19.16 13.98
CA GLU A 82 -9.32 19.90 15.20
C GLU A 82 -10.32 19.13 16.06
N THR A 83 -11.27 18.41 15.43
CA THR A 83 -12.31 17.65 16.15
C THR A 83 -11.74 16.40 16.85
N TYR A 84 -10.65 15.84 16.33
CA TYR A 84 -10.10 14.57 16.80
C TYR A 84 -8.58 14.65 17.01
N LYS A 85 -8.13 15.80 17.52
CA LYS A 85 -6.72 16.16 17.60
C LYS A 85 -5.91 15.11 18.36
N ASP A 86 -6.42 14.63 19.48
CA ASP A 86 -5.75 13.62 20.31
C ASP A 86 -5.57 12.28 19.56
N THR A 87 -6.62 11.81 18.89
CA THR A 87 -6.56 10.54 18.13
C THR A 87 -5.65 10.65 16.92
N ILE A 88 -5.62 11.81 16.24
CA ILE A 88 -4.79 11.98 15.04
C ILE A 88 -3.33 12.28 15.39
N MET A 89 -3.06 12.92 16.53
CA MET A 89 -1.70 13.00 17.05
C MET A 89 -1.14 11.63 17.48
N ALA A 90 -2.02 10.67 17.77
CA ALA A 90 -1.61 9.28 18.02
C ALA A 90 -1.29 8.49 16.73
N LEU A 91 -1.71 8.97 15.53
CA LEU A 91 -1.37 8.33 14.27
C LEU A 91 0.11 8.54 13.92
N LYS A 92 0.76 7.46 13.47
CA LYS A 92 2.16 7.50 13.03
C LYS A 92 2.26 7.31 11.52
N VAL A 93 3.35 7.81 10.96
CA VAL A 93 3.71 7.52 9.57
C VAL A 93 3.90 6.01 9.41
N GLY A 94 3.26 5.42 8.40
CA GLY A 94 3.24 3.98 8.15
C GLY A 94 2.01 3.25 8.72
N ASP A 95 1.16 3.91 9.50
CA ASP A 95 -0.07 3.29 9.98
C ASP A 95 -1.07 3.09 8.83
N LYS A 96 -1.75 1.94 8.84
CA LYS A 96 -2.87 1.66 7.94
C LYS A 96 -4.16 2.21 8.53
N VAL A 97 -4.88 2.96 7.71
CA VAL A 97 -6.14 3.61 8.08
C VAL A 97 -7.16 3.47 6.95
N THR A 98 -8.42 3.42 7.35
CA THR A 98 -9.57 3.34 6.45
C THR A 98 -10.25 4.69 6.38
N ALA A 99 -10.24 5.31 5.21
CA ALA A 99 -10.78 6.65 5.00
C ALA A 99 -11.93 6.64 3.98
N VAL A 100 -12.83 7.61 4.10
CA VAL A 100 -13.96 7.79 3.17
C VAL A 100 -13.67 8.97 2.26
N VAL A 101 -13.95 8.82 0.98
CA VAL A 101 -13.65 9.83 -0.04
C VAL A 101 -14.75 10.87 -0.07
N ILE A 102 -14.43 12.12 0.27
CA ILE A 102 -15.38 13.23 0.20
C ILE A 102 -15.37 13.85 -1.20
N VAL A 103 -14.16 14.06 -1.74
CA VAL A 103 -13.94 14.63 -3.06
C VAL A 103 -12.91 13.76 -3.78
N PRO A 104 -13.24 13.17 -4.94
CA PRO A 104 -12.32 12.28 -5.65
C PRO A 104 -11.10 13.03 -6.18
N GLU A 105 -11.27 14.27 -6.64
CA GLU A 105 -10.18 15.11 -7.15
C GLU A 105 -10.50 16.58 -6.88
N ASN A 106 -9.60 17.29 -6.18
CA ASN A 106 -9.62 18.73 -5.99
C ASN A 106 -8.88 19.45 -7.15
N ASP A 107 -8.89 20.77 -7.21
CA ASP A 107 -8.21 21.59 -8.24
C ASP A 107 -6.70 21.30 -8.37
N ARG A 108 -6.09 20.68 -7.36
CA ARG A 108 -4.68 20.26 -7.33
C ARG A 108 -4.46 18.79 -7.70
N GLY A 109 -5.49 18.07 -8.11
CA GLY A 109 -5.42 16.63 -8.43
C GLY A 109 -5.45 15.70 -7.22
N GLN A 110 -5.55 16.23 -5.99
CA GLN A 110 -5.53 15.45 -4.74
C GLN A 110 -6.93 14.98 -4.35
N SER A 111 -7.04 13.77 -3.79
CA SER A 111 -8.31 13.26 -3.24
C SER A 111 -8.51 13.77 -1.81
N VAL A 112 -9.68 14.30 -1.47
CA VAL A 112 -9.98 14.72 -0.09
C VAL A 112 -10.67 13.59 0.64
N LEU A 113 -10.08 13.18 1.77
CA LEU A 113 -10.52 12.04 2.56
C LEU A 113 -10.97 12.47 3.97
N SER A 114 -11.85 11.67 4.58
CA SER A 114 -12.20 11.76 6.00
C SER A 114 -11.83 10.48 6.73
N LEU A 115 -11.24 10.65 7.92
CA LEU A 115 -10.80 9.57 8.81
C LEU A 115 -11.85 9.21 9.86
N ARG A 116 -13.05 9.78 9.80
CA ARG A 116 -14.07 9.62 10.85
C ARG A 116 -14.34 8.17 11.25
N LYS A 117 -14.37 7.26 10.28
CA LYS A 117 -14.57 5.82 10.53
C LYS A 117 -13.38 5.19 11.26
N SER A 118 -12.16 5.47 10.83
CA SER A 118 -10.93 4.99 11.49
C SER A 118 -10.80 5.50 12.91
N ILE A 119 -11.13 6.76 13.15
CA ILE A 119 -11.04 7.39 14.46
C ILE A 119 -12.00 6.73 15.44
N PHE A 120 -13.24 6.50 15.03
CA PHE A 120 -14.22 5.82 15.86
C PHE A 120 -13.77 4.40 16.22
N GLU A 121 -13.19 3.67 15.27
CA GLU A 121 -12.71 2.30 15.50
C GLU A 121 -11.51 2.27 16.46
N LYS A 122 -10.61 3.25 16.38
CA LYS A 122 -9.51 3.44 17.34
C LYS A 122 -10.03 3.75 18.74
N GLN A 123 -10.91 4.75 18.87
CA GLN A 123 -11.53 5.11 20.14
C GLN A 123 -12.29 3.94 20.76
N TRP A 124 -13.03 3.19 19.95
CA TRP A 124 -13.74 1.99 20.41
C TRP A 124 -12.78 0.92 20.95
N THR A 125 -11.65 0.74 20.27
CA THR A 125 -10.59 -0.18 20.70
C THR A 125 -9.98 0.27 22.02
N ASP A 126 -9.70 1.56 22.18
CA ASP A 126 -9.17 2.13 23.41
C ASP A 126 -10.15 1.95 24.57
N LEU A 127 -11.44 2.27 24.38
CA LEU A 127 -12.50 2.03 25.37
C LEU A 127 -12.59 0.56 25.78
N THR A 128 -12.49 -0.36 24.82
CA THR A 128 -12.52 -1.81 25.09
C THR A 128 -11.30 -2.25 25.90
N ASN A 129 -10.13 -1.66 25.65
CA ASN A 129 -8.91 -1.95 26.39
C ASN A 129 -9.00 -1.44 27.84
N HIS A 130 -9.49 -0.21 28.05
CA HIS A 130 -9.71 0.33 29.38
C HIS A 130 -10.77 -0.48 30.17
N GLN A 131 -11.83 -0.95 29.50
CA GLN A 131 -12.83 -1.84 30.11
C GLN A 131 -12.18 -3.15 30.63
N LYS A 132 -11.28 -3.76 29.84
CA LYS A 132 -10.57 -4.98 30.25
C LYS A 132 -9.61 -4.72 31.41
N ASN A 133 -8.96 -3.56 31.42
CA ASN A 133 -7.99 -3.19 32.43
C ASN A 133 -8.62 -2.56 33.69
N SER A 134 -9.96 -2.39 33.72
CA SER A 134 -10.71 -1.75 34.81
C SER A 134 -10.17 -0.36 35.16
N GLU A 135 -9.71 0.38 34.16
CA GLU A 135 -9.11 1.71 34.34
C GLU A 135 -10.18 2.80 34.16
N PRO A 136 -10.28 3.78 35.08
CA PRO A 136 -11.25 4.86 34.96
C PRO A 136 -10.91 5.77 33.78
N ILE A 137 -11.93 6.15 33.01
CA ILE A 137 -11.80 7.04 31.84
C ILE A 137 -12.38 8.40 32.22
N GLU A 138 -11.58 9.45 32.14
CA GLU A 138 -12.05 10.82 32.31
C GLU A 138 -12.73 11.28 31.02
N VAL A 139 -14.00 11.64 31.11
CA VAL A 139 -14.77 12.22 29.99
C VAL A 139 -14.84 13.73 30.22
N LEU A 140 -14.24 14.50 29.31
CA LEU A 140 -14.39 15.95 29.31
C LEU A 140 -15.73 16.30 28.64
N LEU A 141 -16.63 16.95 29.39
CA LEU A 141 -17.93 17.46 28.93
C LEU A 141 -17.80 18.85 28.31
#